data_AF-A0A357AUQ8-F1
#
_entry.id   AF-A0A357AUQ8-F1
#
_cell.length_a   1.000
_cell.length_b   1.000
_cell.length_c   1.000
_cell.angle_alpha   90.00
_cell.angle_beta   90.00
_cell.angle_gamma   90.00
#
_symmetry.space_group_name_H-M   'P 1'
#
loop_
_entity.id
_entity.type
_entity.pdbx_description
1 polymer ?
#
loop_
_entity_poly.entity_id
_entity_poly.type
_entity_poly.pdbx_seq_one_letter_code
_entity_poly.pdbx_strand_id
1 'polypeptide(L)' 'MSPLDVFRGRRLRRTPALRDLIRENEVRPQDLIQPYFVVEGDANLRKPIGSMPGQFQL' A
#
# COMPACT_ATOMS: atom_id res chain seq x y z
N MET A 1 7.37 28.82 -31.32
CA MET A 1 7.47 28.03 -30.07
C MET A 1 8.64 28.59 -29.28
N SER A 2 8.39 29.36 -28.23
CA SER A 2 9.44 30.03 -27.46
C SER A 2 10.36 29.00 -26.78
N PRO A 3 11.70 29.16 -26.77
CA PRO A 3 12.63 28.26 -26.08
C PRO A 3 12.49 28.28 -24.54
N LEU A 4 11.58 29.08 -23.98
CA LEU A 4 11.52 29.39 -22.54
C LEU A 4 10.60 28.48 -21.72
N ASP A 5 9.73 27.69 -22.34
CA ASP A 5 8.84 26.77 -21.62
C ASP A 5 9.44 25.37 -21.50
N VAL A 6 10.61 25.30 -20.87
CA VAL A 6 11.18 24.01 -20.43
C VAL A 6 10.28 23.46 -19.32
N PHE A 7 9.65 22.30 -19.56
CA PHE A 7 8.86 21.61 -18.54
C PHE A 7 9.73 21.25 -17.32
N ARG A 8 9.39 21.82 -16.17
CA ARG A 8 10.12 21.61 -14.89
C ARG A 8 9.24 20.87 -13.88
N GLY A 9 9.06 19.57 -14.07
CA GLY A 9 8.23 18.72 -13.19
C GLY A 9 8.64 18.74 -11.70
N ARG A 10 9.89 19.11 -11.38
CA ARG A 10 10.34 19.29 -9.98
C ARG A 10 9.62 20.43 -9.24
N ARG A 11 9.02 21.40 -9.94
CA ARG A 11 8.29 22.53 -9.32
C ARG A 11 7.16 22.05 -8.40
N LEU A 12 6.43 21.01 -8.80
CA LEU A 12 5.32 20.43 -8.03
C LEU A 12 5.78 19.47 -6.92
N ARG A 13 7.08 19.20 -6.79
CA ARG A 13 7.63 18.25 -5.80
C ARG A 13 8.36 18.92 -4.62
N ARG A 14 8.34 20.26 -4.55
CA ARG A 14 9.15 21.07 -3.62
C ARG A 14 8.79 20.90 -2.14
N THR A 15 7.51 20.75 -1.82
CA THR A 15 7.03 20.61 -0.44
C THR A 15 6.15 19.37 -0.31
N PRO A 16 5.99 18.81 0.90
CA PRO A 16 5.01 17.74 1.15
C PRO A 16 3.60 18.15 0.70
N ALA A 17 3.13 19.34 1.10
CA ALA A 17 1.81 19.85 0.72
C ALA A 17 1.58 19.92 -0.80
N LEU A 18 2.59 20.32 -1.59
CA LEU A 18 2.47 20.33 -3.04
C LEU A 18 2.37 18.93 -3.63
N ARG A 19 3.13 17.96 -3.09
CA ARG A 19 3.06 16.56 -3.52
C ARG A 19 1.74 15.91 -3.16
N ASP A 20 1.15 16.28 -2.02
CA ASP A 20 -0.13 15.76 -1.57
C ASP A 20 -1.27 16.33 -2.42
N LEU A 21 -1.22 17.63 -2.77
CA LEU A 21 -2.20 18.28 -3.65
C LEU A 21 -2.28 17.64 -5.04
N ILE A 22 -1.16 17.20 -5.59
CA ILE A 22 -1.05 16.64 -6.95
C ILE A 22 -0.97 15.12 -6.98
N ARG A 23 -1.17 14.43 -5.86
CA ARG A 23 -1.09 12.97 -5.77
C ARG A 23 -2.26 12.34 -6.53
N GLU A 24 -1.97 11.45 -7.47
CA GLU A 24 -2.98 10.81 -8.31
C GLU A 24 -3.64 9.60 -7.66
N ASN A 25 -2.88 8.83 -6.87
CA ASN A 25 -3.32 7.56 -6.30
C ASN A 25 -3.18 7.57 -4.78
N GLU A 26 -4.17 7.00 -4.11
CA GLU A 26 -4.20 6.79 -2.67
C GLU A 26 -4.62 5.35 -2.40
N VAL A 27 -3.95 4.69 -1.46
CA VAL A 27 -4.39 3.38 -0.95
C VAL A 27 -5.14 3.62 0.35
N ARG A 28 -6.37 3.13 0.41
CA ARG A 28 -7.28 3.28 1.54
C ARG A 28 -7.59 1.92 2.16
N PRO A 29 -8.04 1.85 3.43
CA PRO A 29 -8.35 0.57 4.08
C PRO A 29 -9.38 -0.28 3.32
N GLN A 30 -10.33 0.35 2.61
CA GLN A 30 -11.31 -0.35 1.77
C GLN A 30 -10.71 -1.04 0.53
N ASP A 31 -9.48 -0.69 0.13
CA ASP A 31 -8.79 -1.34 -0.98
C ASP A 31 -8.08 -2.63 -0.53
N LEU A 32 -8.05 -2.89 0.79
CA LEU A 32 -7.33 -4.00 1.39
C LEU A 32 -8.26 -5.19 1.63
N ILE A 33 -7.81 -6.37 1.19
CA ILE A 33 -8.46 -7.66 1.48
C ILE A 33 -7.50 -8.48 2.34
N GLN A 34 -7.96 -8.92 3.51
CA GLN A 34 -7.20 -9.80 4.39
C GLN A 34 -7.58 -11.26 4.13
N PRO A 35 -6.70 -12.07 3.50
CA PRO A 35 -6.93 -13.51 3.38
C PRO A 35 -6.71 -14.21 4.73
N TYR A 36 -7.45 -15.28 4.96
CA TYR A 36 -7.31 -16.17 6.11
C TYR A 36 -7.06 -17.61 5.63
N PHE A 37 -6.12 -18.29 6.29
CA PHE A 37 -5.88 -19.72 6.07
C PHE A 37 -6.70 -20.50 7.10
N VAL A 38 -7.79 -21.13 6.66
CA VAL A 38 -8.71 -21.85 7.54
C VAL A 38 -8.43 -23.35 7.47
N VAL A 39 -8.40 -24.02 8.61
CA VAL A 39 -8.28 -25.48 8.72
C VAL A 39 -9.32 -26.04 9.68
N GLU A 40 -9.72 -27.30 9.46
CA GLU A 40 -10.59 -28.00 10.42
C GLU A 40 -9.79 -28.33 11.70
N GLY A 41 -10.30 -27.96 12.87
CA GLY A 41 -9.59 -28.16 14.14
C GLY A 41 -10.23 -27.48 15.35
N ASP A 42 -9.49 -27.43 16.45
CA ASP A 42 -9.86 -26.70 17.67
C ASP A 42 -10.00 -25.19 17.36
N ALA A 43 -10.98 -24.52 17.95
CA ALA A 43 -11.20 -23.08 17.82
C ALA A 43 -9.98 -22.23 18.28
N ASN A 44 -9.09 -22.80 19.09
CA ASN A 44 -7.85 -22.14 19.54
C ASN A 44 -6.61 -22.55 18.72
N LEU A 45 -6.79 -23.31 17.63
CA LEU A 45 -5.69 -23.70 16.79
C LEU A 45 -5.05 -22.47 16.14
N ARG A 46 -3.73 -22.40 16.24
CA ARG A 46 -2.96 -21.32 15.62
C ARG A 46 -1.61 -21.86 15.18
N LYS A 47 -1.58 -22.43 13.97
CA LYS A 47 -0.40 -23.12 13.45
C LYS A 47 0.43 -22.16 12.58
N PRO A 48 1.68 -21.84 12.95
CA PRO A 48 2.50 -20.91 12.17
C PRO A 48 2.86 -21.50 10.80
N ILE A 49 2.86 -20.64 9.78
CA ILE A 49 3.32 -20.99 8.44
C ILE A 49 4.78 -20.53 8.30
N GLY A 50 5.74 -21.46 8.38
CA GLY A 50 7.16 -21.11 8.44
C GLY A 50 7.68 -20.29 7.25
N SER A 51 7.13 -20.48 6.06
CA SER A 51 7.46 -19.69 4.86
C SER A 51 6.80 -18.30 4.84
N MET A 52 5.84 -18.05 5.71
CA MET A 52 5.10 -16.78 5.82
C MET A 52 5.14 -16.27 7.27
N PRO A 53 6.25 -15.67 7.72
CA PRO A 53 6.38 -15.15 9.07
C PRO A 53 5.22 -14.21 9.45
N GLY A 54 4.61 -14.44 10.62
CA GLY A 54 3.45 -13.70 11.10
C GLY A 54 2.10 -14.21 10.58
N GLN A 55 2.07 -15.16 9.64
CA GLN A 55 0.86 -15.82 9.17
C GLN A 55 0.64 -17.17 9.86
N PHE A 56 -0.63 -17.49 10.10
CA PHE A 56 -1.05 -18.69 10.79
C PHE A 56 -2.24 -19.34 10.07
N GLN A 57 -2.32 -20.66 10.18
CA GLN A 57 -3.57 -21.39 9.94
C GLN A 57 -4.40 -21.33 11.22
N LEU A 58 -5.67 -20.93 11.07
CA LEU A 58 -6.67 -20.81 12.13
C LEU A 58 -7.70 -21.92 12.00
#